data_AF-A0A9D8QV06-F1
#
_entry.id   AF-A0A9D8QV06-F1
#
_cell.length_a   1.000
_cell.length_b   1.000
_cell.length_c   1.000
_cell.angle_alpha   90.00
_cell.angle_beta   90.00
_cell.angle_gamma   90.00
#
_symmetry.space_group_name_H-M   'P 1'
#
loop_
_entity.id
_entity.type
_entity.pdbx_description
1 polymer ?
#
loop_
_entity_poly.entity_id
_entity_poly.type
_entity_poly.pdbx_seq_one_letter_code
_entity_poly.pdbx_strand_id
1 'polypeptide(L)'
;DYEMKSCHFPTLSPDSCLLTPEESTLMQKLHHSFRISEKLQKHIRCLFSHGSMFSVCNSNLLYHASVPLNADGSLRQVEIDGKAYQGRELMQQIDLKMRTAFQHDTPREQRLKARDFFWYLWCGPDSPLFDKSRMTTFERYFLADPATHHEEKGAYYQLREDPEVCTRILDHFGVEGKTRHIINGHVPVHAGQGENPIKADGMLMVIDGGFSKSYHHTTGIAGYTLVYHSRGFQLIQHEPFTSTQEAVANGTDIKSSTQIVEMMGRRIRVRDTDKGRQLQEQIKELRQLLRAYRHGLIKENTKK
;
A
#
# COMPACT_ATOMS: atom_id res chain seq x y z
N ASP A 1 35.20 -7.32 10.44
CA ASP A 1 35.20 -7.92 9.09
C ASP A 1 34.27 -9.12 9.06
N TYR A 2 33.46 -9.23 8.00
CA TYR A 2 32.50 -10.33 7.81
C TYR A 2 32.95 -11.22 6.66
N GLU A 3 32.81 -12.53 6.81
CA GLU A 3 33.11 -13.50 5.75
C GLU A 3 32.09 -13.38 4.61
N MET A 4 32.60 -13.29 3.37
CA MET A 4 31.77 -13.24 2.17
C MET A 4 31.57 -14.65 1.58
N LYS A 5 30.32 -14.98 1.21
CA LYS A 5 29.95 -16.22 0.51
C LYS A 5 30.59 -16.33 -0.88
N SER A 6 30.82 -15.20 -1.54
CA SER A 6 31.51 -15.11 -2.81
C SER A 6 32.21 -13.76 -2.91
N CYS A 7 33.50 -13.80 -3.28
CA CYS A 7 34.28 -12.61 -3.63
C CYS A 7 34.50 -12.49 -5.15
N HIS A 8 33.86 -13.36 -5.94
CA HIS A 8 34.01 -13.35 -7.40
C HIS A 8 32.99 -12.40 -8.03
N PHE A 9 33.43 -11.18 -8.31
CA PHE A 9 32.64 -10.14 -8.97
C PHE A 9 33.23 -9.84 -10.36
N PRO A 10 33.01 -10.71 -11.36
CA PRO A 10 33.66 -10.57 -12.67
C PRO A 10 33.25 -9.30 -13.42
N THR A 11 32.16 -8.66 -12.99
CA THR A 11 31.58 -7.43 -13.55
C THR A 11 32.00 -6.17 -12.79
N LEU A 12 32.83 -6.28 -11.75
CA LEU A 12 33.32 -5.14 -10.96
C LEU A 12 34.84 -5.02 -11.14
N SER A 13 35.31 -3.89 -11.63
CA SER A 13 36.73 -3.55 -11.62
C SER A 13 37.05 -2.75 -10.35
N PRO A 14 38.12 -3.09 -9.60
CA PRO A 14 38.58 -2.31 -8.45
C PRO A 14 38.92 -0.85 -8.81
N ASP A 15 39.34 -0.63 -10.06
CA ASP A 15 39.80 0.66 -10.57
C ASP A 15 38.68 1.44 -11.29
N SER A 16 37.53 0.80 -11.55
CA SER A 16 36.47 1.41 -12.34
C SER A 16 35.09 0.77 -12.09
N CYS A 17 34.12 1.59 -11.69
CA CYS A 17 32.71 1.19 -11.64
C CYS A 17 32.02 1.26 -13.02
N LEU A 18 32.77 1.19 -14.12
CA LEU A 18 32.23 1.25 -15.48
C LEU A 18 31.78 -0.14 -15.95
N LEU A 19 30.63 -0.18 -16.60
CA LEU A 19 30.13 -1.38 -17.26
C LEU A 19 31.03 -1.77 -18.44
N THR A 20 31.22 -3.06 -18.68
CA THR A 20 31.87 -3.53 -19.92
C THR A 20 31.05 -3.12 -21.15
N PRO A 21 31.63 -3.13 -22.36
CA PRO A 21 30.86 -2.86 -23.59
C PRO A 21 29.64 -3.77 -23.75
N GLU A 22 29.76 -5.05 -23.38
CA GLU A 22 28.68 -6.03 -23.42
C GLU A 22 27.59 -5.72 -22.39
N GLU A 23 27.98 -5.38 -21.15
CA GLU A 23 27.05 -4.99 -20.09
C GLU A 23 26.32 -3.69 -20.41
N SER A 24 27.03 -2.69 -20.92
CA SER A 24 26.44 -1.43 -21.38
C SER A 24 25.42 -1.68 -22.49
N THR A 25 25.75 -2.55 -23.45
CA THR A 25 24.84 -2.96 -24.52
C THR A 25 23.61 -3.67 -23.96
N LEU A 26 23.78 -4.58 -23.01
CA LEU A 26 22.68 -5.30 -22.35
C LEU A 26 21.77 -4.32 -21.59
N MET A 27 22.35 -3.43 -20.79
CA MET A 27 21.59 -2.43 -20.02
C MET A 27 20.83 -1.48 -20.94
N GLN A 28 21.42 -1.05 -22.05
CA GLN A 28 20.74 -0.24 -23.06
C GLN A 28 19.56 -0.99 -23.68
N LYS A 29 19.73 -2.28 -24.03
CA LYS A 29 18.65 -3.12 -24.56
C LYS A 29 17.51 -3.28 -23.56
N LEU A 30 17.81 -3.61 -22.30
CA LEU A 30 16.81 -3.73 -21.23
C LEU A 30 16.06 -2.40 -21.04
N HIS A 31 16.80 -1.30 -20.88
CA HIS A 31 16.21 0.03 -20.74
C HIS A 31 15.32 0.40 -21.93
N HIS A 32 15.75 0.09 -23.15
CA HIS A 32 14.94 0.29 -24.35
C HIS A 32 13.65 -0.53 -24.29
N SER A 33 13.73 -1.84 -24.02
CA SER A 33 12.56 -2.73 -23.91
C SER A 33 11.54 -2.24 -22.88
N PHE A 34 11.98 -1.78 -21.70
CA PHE A 34 11.08 -1.22 -20.69
C PHE A 34 10.44 0.10 -21.16
N ARG A 35 11.19 0.96 -21.84
CA ARG A 35 10.67 2.25 -22.34
C ARG A 35 9.66 2.12 -23.46
N ILE A 36 9.87 1.19 -24.39
CA ILE A 36 8.98 1.02 -25.56
C ILE A 36 7.78 0.11 -25.29
N SER A 37 7.74 -0.59 -24.16
CA SER A 37 6.66 -1.53 -23.83
C SER A 37 5.33 -0.80 -23.62
N GLU A 38 4.50 -0.76 -24.66
CA GLU A 38 3.18 -0.11 -24.65
C GLU A 38 2.29 -0.65 -23.50
N LYS A 39 2.32 -1.96 -23.26
CA LYS A 39 1.60 -2.61 -22.15
C LYS A 39 2.07 -2.09 -20.79
N LEU A 40 3.38 -2.03 -20.56
CA LEU A 40 3.92 -1.51 -19.30
C LEU A 40 3.54 -0.05 -19.10
N GLN A 41 3.68 0.77 -20.15
CA GLN A 41 3.29 2.18 -20.09
C GLN A 41 1.79 2.34 -19.79
N LYS A 42 0.93 1.48 -20.36
CA LYS A 42 -0.50 1.47 -20.06
C LYS A 42 -0.79 1.09 -18.60
N HIS A 43 -0.10 0.08 -18.06
CA HIS A 43 -0.26 -0.31 -16.66
C HIS A 43 0.21 0.79 -15.70
N ILE A 44 1.39 1.38 -15.94
CA ILE A 44 1.92 2.50 -15.14
C ILE A 44 0.96 3.68 -15.18
N ARG A 45 0.44 4.05 -16.36
CA ARG A 45 -0.58 5.11 -16.47
C ARG A 45 -1.83 4.77 -15.65
N CYS A 46 -2.31 3.54 -15.70
CA CYS A 46 -3.48 3.12 -14.91
C CYS A 46 -3.22 3.29 -13.40
N LEU A 47 -2.06 2.81 -12.93
CA LEU A 47 -1.65 2.90 -11.52
C LEU A 47 -1.54 4.36 -11.06
N PHE A 48 -0.96 5.25 -11.87
CA PHE A 48 -0.97 6.66 -11.51
C PHE A 48 -2.36 7.29 -11.68
N SER A 49 -3.17 6.95 -12.67
CA SER A 49 -4.50 7.56 -12.82
C SER A 49 -5.45 7.25 -11.66
N HIS A 50 -5.34 6.07 -11.04
CA HIS A 50 -6.33 5.61 -10.04
C HIS A 50 -5.72 5.21 -8.70
N GLY A 51 -4.43 4.89 -8.65
CA GLY A 51 -3.73 4.51 -7.43
C GLY A 51 -3.39 5.72 -6.55
N SER A 52 -3.23 5.45 -5.27
CA SER A 52 -2.80 6.40 -4.25
C SER A 52 -2.09 5.65 -3.14
N MET A 53 -1.23 6.35 -2.39
CA MET A 53 -0.55 5.81 -1.20
C MET A 53 -1.53 5.36 -0.11
N PHE A 54 -2.73 5.94 -0.06
CA PHE A 54 -3.79 5.53 0.85
C PHE A 54 -5.18 5.78 0.23
N SER A 55 -6.21 5.18 0.81
CA SER A 55 -7.60 5.47 0.46
C SER A 55 -8.46 5.48 1.72
N VAL A 56 -9.44 6.38 1.78
CA VAL A 56 -10.48 6.35 2.82
C VAL A 56 -11.79 6.02 2.14
N CYS A 57 -12.44 4.93 2.58
CA CYS A 57 -13.69 4.45 2.01
C CYS A 57 -14.57 3.85 3.09
N ASN A 58 -15.78 4.41 3.27
CA ASN A 58 -16.80 3.98 4.22
C ASN A 58 -16.25 3.81 5.65
N SER A 59 -15.56 4.85 6.14
CA SER A 59 -14.89 4.85 7.45
C SER A 59 -13.74 3.84 7.60
N ASN A 60 -13.20 3.32 6.48
CA ASN A 60 -12.00 2.48 6.50
C ASN A 60 -10.83 3.22 5.86
N LEU A 61 -9.69 3.23 6.53
CA LEU A 61 -8.42 3.68 6.00
C LEU A 61 -7.67 2.48 5.41
N LEU A 62 -7.28 2.58 4.15
CA LEU A 62 -6.51 1.57 3.45
C LEU A 62 -5.12 2.14 3.14
N TYR A 63 -4.06 1.44 3.54
CA TYR A 63 -2.69 1.71 3.09
C TYR A 63 -1.87 0.42 3.08
N HIS A 64 -0.88 0.34 2.19
CA HIS A 64 -0.19 -0.92 1.93
C HIS A 64 0.72 -1.38 3.07
N ALA A 65 1.66 -0.53 3.50
CA ALA A 65 2.76 -0.95 4.38
C ALA A 65 2.69 -0.32 5.78
N SER A 66 3.12 0.93 5.92
CA SER A 66 3.20 1.60 7.23
C SER A 66 2.82 3.07 7.15
N VAL A 67 2.66 3.68 8.32
CA VAL A 67 2.66 5.13 8.51
C VAL A 67 3.84 5.46 9.43
N PRO A 68 4.80 6.33 9.03
CA PRO A 68 5.96 6.61 9.85
C PRO A 68 5.58 7.14 11.25
N LEU A 69 6.07 6.47 12.29
CA LEU A 69 5.84 6.82 13.70
C LEU A 69 7.16 7.08 14.44
N ASN A 70 7.07 7.85 15.50
CA ASN A 70 8.08 7.92 16.55
C ASN A 70 7.85 6.78 17.57
N ALA A 71 8.85 6.52 18.41
CA ALA A 71 8.78 5.47 19.43
C ALA A 71 7.68 5.71 20.49
N ASP A 72 7.20 6.94 20.65
CA ASP A 72 6.11 7.32 21.56
C ASP A 72 4.71 7.17 20.91
N GLY A 73 4.62 6.64 19.69
CA GLY A 73 3.37 6.49 18.94
C GLY A 73 2.84 7.78 18.31
N SER A 74 3.54 8.91 18.43
CA SER A 74 3.25 10.10 17.63
C SER A 74 3.65 9.89 16.17
N LEU A 75 3.01 10.62 15.25
CA LEU A 75 3.41 10.58 13.84
C LEU A 75 4.78 11.21 13.66
N ARG A 76 5.60 10.57 12.84
CA ARG A 76 6.92 11.09 12.51
C ARG A 76 6.84 12.15 11.43
N GLN A 77 7.58 13.24 11.62
CA GLN A 77 7.83 14.23 10.59
C GLN A 77 8.94 13.74 9.67
N VAL A 78 8.65 13.72 8.37
CA VAL A 78 9.59 13.34 7.32
C VAL A 78 9.77 14.51 6.37
N GLU A 79 11.02 14.86 6.09
CA GLU A 79 11.36 15.96 5.22
C GLU A 79 11.31 15.53 3.74
N ILE A 80 10.57 16.29 2.92
CA ILE A 80 10.56 16.17 1.46
C ILE A 80 10.80 17.58 0.90
N ASP A 81 11.88 17.74 0.15
CA ASP A 81 12.29 19.03 -0.46
C ASP A 81 12.36 20.21 0.54
N GLY A 82 12.91 19.98 1.73
CA GLY A 82 13.09 21.04 2.75
C GLY A 82 11.81 21.39 3.52
N LYS A 83 10.74 20.61 3.37
CA LYS A 83 9.50 20.75 4.14
C LYS A 83 9.17 19.45 4.87
N ALA A 84 8.84 19.58 6.15
CA ALA A 84 8.46 18.45 6.99
C ALA A 84 6.96 18.15 6.85
N TYR A 85 6.63 16.87 6.64
CA TYR A 85 5.26 16.38 6.50
C TYR A 85 5.05 15.15 7.40
N GLN A 86 3.80 14.90 7.80
CA GLN A 86 3.45 13.71 8.60
C GLN A 86 2.05 13.18 8.25
N GLY A 87 1.81 11.90 8.55
CA GLY A 87 0.50 11.25 8.37
C GLY A 87 -0.07 11.40 6.96
N ARG A 88 -1.32 11.87 6.88
CA ARG A 88 -2.02 12.08 5.61
C ARG A 88 -1.28 13.01 4.64
N GLU A 89 -0.76 14.13 5.15
CA GLU A 89 -0.09 15.11 4.30
C GLU A 89 1.19 14.52 3.68
N LEU A 90 1.96 13.76 4.47
CA LEU A 90 3.13 13.04 3.98
C LEU A 90 2.77 12.10 2.82
N MET A 91 1.74 11.28 2.98
CA MET A 91 1.30 10.35 1.93
C MET A 91 0.88 11.08 0.65
N GLN A 92 0.19 12.22 0.78
CA GLN A 92 -0.22 13.05 -0.36
C GLN A 92 0.98 13.68 -1.08
N GLN A 93 1.99 14.15 -0.34
CA GLN A 93 3.20 14.70 -0.93
C GLN A 93 4.04 13.62 -1.63
N ILE A 94 4.11 12.42 -1.05
CA ILE A 94 4.73 11.27 -1.71
C ILE A 94 4.02 10.94 -3.02
N ASP A 95 2.68 10.87 -3.03
CA ASP A 95 1.89 10.65 -4.25
C ASP A 95 2.19 11.70 -5.33
N LEU A 96 2.22 12.98 -4.94
CA LEU A 96 2.54 14.09 -5.86
C LEU A 96 3.95 13.93 -6.43
N LYS A 97 4.94 13.72 -5.56
CA LYS A 97 6.36 13.53 -5.93
C LYS A 97 6.53 12.36 -6.89
N MET A 98 5.87 11.23 -6.64
CA MET A 98 5.93 10.05 -7.51
C MET A 98 5.35 10.36 -8.89
N ARG A 99 4.24 11.10 -8.97
CA ARG A 99 3.63 11.52 -10.25
C ARG A 99 4.52 12.50 -11.03
N THR A 100 5.20 13.40 -10.33
CA THR A 100 6.15 14.35 -10.92
C THR A 100 7.22 13.64 -11.75
N ALA A 101 7.67 12.44 -11.36
CA ALA A 101 8.65 11.67 -12.13
C ALA A 101 8.17 11.28 -13.54
N PHE A 102 6.84 11.19 -13.74
CA PHE A 102 6.19 10.75 -14.98
C PHE A 102 5.52 11.89 -15.76
N GLN A 103 5.53 13.12 -15.23
CA GLN A 103 4.97 14.31 -15.88
C GLN A 103 6.01 14.94 -16.83
N HIS A 104 5.72 14.97 -18.13
CA HIS A 104 6.67 15.42 -19.15
C HIS A 104 6.88 16.94 -19.16
N ASP A 105 5.88 17.70 -18.74
CA ASP A 105 5.84 19.16 -18.61
C ASP A 105 6.58 19.69 -17.37
N THR A 106 6.90 18.82 -16.41
CA THR A 106 7.71 19.19 -15.25
C THR A 106 9.18 19.47 -15.65
N PRO A 107 9.83 20.50 -15.08
CA PRO A 107 11.26 20.76 -15.27
C PRO A 107 12.14 19.51 -15.04
N ARG A 108 13.14 19.32 -15.91
CA ARG A 108 14.01 18.12 -15.90
C ARG A 108 14.64 17.84 -14.53
N GLU A 109 15.13 18.87 -13.85
CA GLU A 109 15.79 18.72 -12.54
C GLU A 109 14.81 18.17 -11.48
N GLN A 110 13.59 18.70 -11.43
CA GLN A 110 12.56 18.23 -10.50
C GLN A 110 12.16 16.78 -10.80
N ARG A 111 12.06 16.41 -12.08
CA ARG A 111 11.81 15.03 -12.50
C ARG A 111 12.93 14.09 -12.07
N LEU A 112 14.20 14.51 -12.16
CA LEU A 112 15.33 13.70 -11.71
C LEU A 112 15.29 13.47 -10.21
N LYS A 113 15.10 14.54 -9.42
CA LYS A 113 14.91 14.43 -7.96
C LYS A 113 13.73 13.52 -7.59
N ALA A 114 12.63 13.60 -8.33
CA ALA A 114 11.47 12.73 -8.15
C ALA A 114 11.78 11.26 -8.49
N ARG A 115 12.60 10.98 -9.52
CA ARG A 115 13.04 9.63 -9.86
C ARG A 115 13.94 9.04 -8.77
N ASP A 116 14.87 9.83 -8.25
CA ASP A 116 15.75 9.41 -7.15
C ASP A 116 14.93 9.08 -5.89
N PHE A 117 13.84 9.82 -5.67
CA PHE A 117 12.92 9.56 -4.56
C PHE A 117 12.24 8.18 -4.62
N PHE A 118 12.07 7.55 -5.80
CA PHE A 118 11.59 6.15 -5.86
C PHE A 118 12.56 5.18 -5.19
N TRP A 119 13.87 5.44 -5.31
CA TRP A 119 14.88 4.63 -4.65
C TRP A 119 14.82 4.82 -3.13
N TYR A 120 14.65 6.07 -2.67
CA TYR A 120 14.40 6.35 -1.27
C TYR A 120 13.14 5.64 -0.75
N LEU A 121 12.04 5.62 -1.51
CA LEU A 121 10.84 4.91 -1.07
C LEU A 121 11.06 3.40 -0.91
N TRP A 122 11.97 2.82 -1.69
CA TRP A 122 12.28 1.38 -1.64
C TRP A 122 13.09 0.99 -0.39
N CYS A 123 14.06 1.81 0.04
CA CYS A 123 15.01 1.42 1.09
C CYS A 123 15.26 2.45 2.19
N GLY A 124 14.61 3.62 2.12
CA GLY A 124 14.77 4.70 3.09
C GLY A 124 14.09 4.36 4.42
N PRO A 125 14.73 4.64 5.57
CA PRO A 125 14.24 4.20 6.87
C PRO A 125 12.88 4.81 7.24
N ASP A 126 12.61 6.03 6.80
CA ASP A 126 11.35 6.72 7.08
C ASP A 126 10.37 6.63 5.91
N SER A 127 10.66 5.75 4.93
CA SER A 127 9.72 5.47 3.85
C SER A 127 8.53 4.68 4.39
N PRO A 128 7.29 5.11 4.11
CA PRO A 128 6.10 4.33 4.49
C PRO A 128 6.04 2.96 3.81
N LEU A 129 6.83 2.71 2.75
CA LEU A 129 6.88 1.44 2.01
C LEU A 129 8.00 0.50 2.49
N PHE A 130 8.87 0.95 3.40
CA PHE A 130 9.97 0.16 3.94
C PHE A 130 9.89 0.06 5.46
N ASP A 131 9.95 1.22 6.14
CA ASP A 131 9.85 1.38 7.61
C ASP A 131 10.70 0.37 8.40
N LYS A 132 11.98 0.33 8.06
CA LYS A 132 13.00 -0.46 8.74
C LYS A 132 14.31 0.34 8.79
N SER A 133 15.16 0.03 9.76
CA SER A 133 16.43 0.74 9.99
C SER A 133 17.35 0.81 8.76
N ARG A 134 17.46 -0.28 8.00
CA ARG A 134 18.29 -0.38 6.80
C ARG A 134 17.89 -1.59 5.94
N MET A 135 18.15 -1.49 4.64
CA MET A 135 18.03 -2.60 3.69
C MET A 135 19.26 -3.49 3.80
N THR A 136 19.07 -4.79 4.06
CA THR A 136 20.18 -5.76 4.22
C THR A 136 20.32 -6.73 3.04
N THR A 137 19.82 -6.34 1.87
CA THR A 137 19.84 -7.20 0.67
C THR A 137 21.26 -7.62 0.29
N PHE A 138 22.23 -6.71 0.39
CA PHE A 138 23.63 -7.03 0.10
C PHE A 138 24.16 -8.07 1.08
N GLU A 139 23.97 -7.84 2.38
CA GLU A 139 24.39 -8.70 3.46
C GLU A 139 23.80 -10.11 3.31
N ARG A 140 22.50 -10.20 3.00
CA ARG A 140 21.81 -11.46 2.76
C ARG A 140 22.42 -12.29 1.63
N TYR A 141 22.77 -11.63 0.52
CA TYR A 141 23.35 -12.31 -0.65
C TYR A 141 24.82 -12.64 -0.47
N PHE A 142 25.60 -11.74 0.11
CA PHE A 142 27.06 -11.83 0.07
C PHE A 142 27.71 -12.15 1.40
N LEU A 143 27.12 -11.87 2.56
CA LEU A 143 27.72 -12.17 3.86
C LEU A 143 27.21 -13.50 4.42
N ALA A 144 28.12 -14.31 4.94
CA ALA A 144 27.82 -15.59 5.56
C ALA A 144 27.09 -15.41 6.91
N ASP A 145 27.45 -14.38 7.66
CA ASP A 145 26.92 -14.11 9.00
C ASP A 145 25.44 -13.67 8.98
N PRO A 146 24.49 -14.48 9.49
CA PRO A 146 23.07 -14.14 9.52
C PRO A 146 22.73 -12.96 10.42
N ALA A 147 23.57 -12.62 11.41
CA ALA A 147 23.33 -11.47 12.28
C ALA A 147 23.31 -10.16 11.49
N THR A 148 24.03 -10.11 10.36
CA THR A 148 24.05 -8.95 9.46
C THR A 148 22.77 -8.76 8.65
N HIS A 149 21.93 -9.81 8.56
CA HIS A 149 20.70 -9.83 7.76
C HIS A 149 19.49 -9.27 8.49
N HIS A 150 19.66 -8.89 9.77
CA HIS A 150 18.59 -8.35 10.60
C HIS A 150 18.25 -6.93 10.16
N GLU A 151 16.97 -6.70 9.88
CA GLU A 151 16.41 -5.39 9.59
C GLU A 151 15.51 -5.00 10.76
N GLU A 152 15.99 -4.10 11.62
CA GLU A 152 15.20 -3.62 12.74
C GLU A 152 13.94 -2.92 12.22
N LYS A 153 12.77 -3.38 12.67
CA LYS A 153 11.47 -2.85 12.22
C LYS A 153 11.25 -1.46 12.81
N GLY A 154 10.68 -0.56 12.01
CA GLY A 154 10.28 0.76 12.46
C GLY A 154 9.18 0.74 13.53
N ALA A 155 8.97 1.90 14.16
CA ALA A 155 8.07 2.05 15.30
C ALA A 155 6.62 1.66 14.96
N TYR A 156 6.18 1.84 13.71
CA TYR A 156 4.84 1.43 13.30
C TYR A 156 4.61 -0.06 13.51
N TYR A 157 5.53 -0.93 13.09
CA TYR A 157 5.33 -2.38 13.24
C TYR A 157 5.36 -2.83 14.71
N GLN A 158 6.02 -2.08 15.58
CA GLN A 158 6.08 -2.34 17.01
C GLN A 158 4.81 -1.86 17.73
N LEU A 159 4.19 -0.78 17.23
CA LEU A 159 3.08 -0.08 17.90
C LEU A 159 1.71 -0.28 17.24
N ARG A 160 1.63 -0.88 16.05
CA ARG A 160 0.37 -1.04 15.29
C ARG A 160 -0.68 -1.93 15.98
N GLU A 161 -0.31 -2.61 17.07
CA GLU A 161 -1.24 -3.41 17.88
C GLU A 161 -1.89 -2.60 19.01
N ASP A 162 -1.46 -1.35 19.21
CA ASP A 162 -2.01 -0.43 20.21
C ASP A 162 -3.25 0.33 19.65
N PRO A 163 -4.44 0.18 20.26
CA PRO A 163 -5.65 0.90 19.88
C PRO A 163 -5.53 2.43 19.90
N GLU A 164 -4.74 3.01 20.80
CA GLU A 164 -4.54 4.47 20.88
C GLU A 164 -3.74 4.97 19.68
N VAL A 165 -2.74 4.21 19.26
CA VAL A 165 -1.93 4.49 18.07
C VAL A 165 -2.79 4.38 16.81
N CYS A 166 -3.57 3.31 16.66
CA CYS A 166 -4.51 3.16 15.55
C CYS A 166 -5.55 4.29 15.51
N THR A 167 -6.09 4.69 16.67
CA THR A 167 -7.00 5.83 16.81
C THR A 167 -6.37 7.12 16.29
N ARG A 168 -5.13 7.41 16.72
CA ARG A 168 -4.38 8.60 16.30
C ARG A 168 -4.12 8.62 14.79
N ILE A 169 -3.77 7.48 14.20
CA ILE A 169 -3.61 7.34 12.75
C ILE A 169 -4.95 7.67 12.06
N LEU A 170 -6.06 7.04 12.47
CA LEU A 170 -7.37 7.29 11.87
C LEU A 170 -7.80 8.76 11.95
N ASP A 171 -7.57 9.42 13.09
CA ASP A 171 -7.85 10.85 13.27
C ASP A 171 -7.03 11.70 12.30
N HIS A 172 -5.73 11.42 12.16
CA HIS A 172 -4.85 12.20 11.29
C HIS A 172 -5.14 12.02 9.80
N PHE A 173 -5.79 10.93 9.43
CA PHE A 173 -6.30 10.69 8.08
C PHE A 173 -7.71 11.25 7.86
N GLY A 174 -8.36 11.76 8.92
CA GLY A 174 -9.70 12.33 8.87
C GLY A 174 -10.79 11.27 8.71
N VAL A 175 -10.58 10.08 9.29
CA VAL A 175 -11.57 9.00 9.25
C VAL A 175 -12.58 9.20 10.35
N GLU A 176 -13.79 9.58 9.96
CA GLU A 176 -14.91 9.82 10.86
C GLU A 176 -15.75 8.55 11.08
N GLY A 177 -16.46 8.52 12.20
CA GLY A 177 -17.44 7.48 12.52
C GLY A 177 -17.15 6.73 13.82
N LYS A 178 -18.18 6.06 14.35
CA LYS A 178 -18.06 5.22 15.56
C LYS A 178 -17.34 3.91 15.28
N THR A 179 -17.47 3.42 14.06
CA THR A 179 -16.93 2.14 13.58
C THR A 179 -15.99 2.45 12.44
N ARG A 180 -14.69 2.46 12.73
CA ARG A 180 -13.65 2.85 11.79
C ARG A 180 -12.46 1.91 11.91
N HIS A 181 -11.88 1.54 10.77
CA HIS A 181 -10.85 0.51 10.72
C HIS A 181 -9.69 0.92 9.83
N ILE A 182 -8.54 0.35 10.12
CA ILE A 182 -7.37 0.35 9.27
C ILE A 182 -7.31 -1.02 8.58
N ILE A 183 -7.19 -1.01 7.26
CA ILE A 183 -6.95 -2.18 6.43
C ILE A 183 -5.53 -2.05 5.90
N ASN A 184 -4.66 -2.96 6.33
CA ASN A 184 -3.22 -2.92 6.05
C ASN A 184 -2.76 -4.21 5.38
N GLY A 185 -1.64 -4.17 4.65
CA GLY A 185 -1.03 -5.35 4.03
C GLY A 185 0.48 -5.39 4.23
N HIS A 186 1.22 -5.70 3.16
CA HIS A 186 2.69 -5.69 3.04
C HIS A 186 3.42 -6.81 3.77
N VAL A 187 3.14 -7.03 5.06
CA VAL A 187 3.77 -8.09 5.86
C VAL A 187 2.83 -9.30 5.89
N PRO A 188 3.30 -10.51 5.51
CA PRO A 188 2.49 -11.71 5.58
C PRO A 188 2.12 -12.02 7.03
N VAL A 189 0.92 -12.57 7.22
CA VAL A 189 0.45 -13.02 8.55
C VAL A 189 0.89 -14.46 8.75
N HIS A 190 1.62 -14.71 9.83
CA HIS A 190 2.10 -16.06 10.19
C HIS A 190 1.00 -16.85 10.92
N ALA A 191 -0.12 -17.11 10.24
CA ALA A 191 -1.27 -17.80 10.83
C ALA A 191 -0.91 -19.20 11.38
N GLY A 192 -0.01 -19.92 10.69
CA GLY A 192 0.51 -21.21 11.18
C GLY A 192 1.29 -21.13 12.50
N GLN A 193 1.75 -19.93 12.90
CA GLN A 193 2.40 -19.66 14.19
C GLN A 193 1.44 -19.05 15.22
N GLY A 194 0.14 -18.95 14.89
CA GLY A 194 -0.88 -18.37 15.75
C GLY A 194 -1.02 -16.84 15.68
N GLU A 195 -0.39 -16.18 14.70
CA GLU A 195 -0.57 -14.73 14.53
C GLU A 195 -2.02 -14.40 14.13
N ASN A 196 -2.65 -13.48 14.87
CA ASN A 196 -3.98 -12.99 14.57
C ASN A 196 -3.92 -11.84 13.54
N PRO A 197 -4.65 -11.94 12.40
CA PRO A 197 -4.75 -10.85 11.43
C PRO A 197 -5.55 -9.64 11.95
N ILE A 198 -6.35 -9.81 13.00
CA ILE A 198 -7.09 -8.75 13.68
C ILE A 198 -6.26 -8.27 14.87
N LYS A 199 -5.91 -6.99 14.86
CA LYS A 199 -5.03 -6.32 15.82
C LYS A 199 -5.72 -5.09 16.42
N ALA A 200 -5.17 -4.54 17.50
CA ALA A 200 -5.65 -3.30 18.12
C ALA A 200 -7.16 -3.34 18.43
N ASP A 201 -7.62 -4.36 19.15
CA ASP A 201 -9.02 -4.56 19.54
C ASP A 201 -10.04 -4.50 18.38
N GLY A 202 -9.63 -4.97 17.20
CA GLY A 202 -10.48 -4.97 16.00
C GLY A 202 -10.31 -3.76 15.09
N MET A 203 -9.53 -2.76 15.50
CA MET A 203 -9.32 -1.54 14.72
C MET A 203 -8.38 -1.74 13.52
N LEU A 204 -7.45 -2.68 13.58
CA LEU A 204 -6.51 -2.97 12.50
C LEU A 204 -6.73 -4.37 11.95
N MET A 205 -6.90 -4.48 10.64
CA MET A 205 -7.05 -5.74 9.92
C MET A 205 -5.91 -5.87 8.90
N VAL A 206 -5.10 -6.90 9.06
CA VAL A 206 -4.03 -7.22 8.12
C VAL A 206 -4.54 -8.22 7.09
N ILE A 207 -4.52 -7.82 5.82
CA ILE A 207 -4.89 -8.67 4.68
C ILE A 207 -3.63 -9.09 3.92
N ASP A 208 -3.62 -10.33 3.44
CA ASP A 208 -2.51 -10.87 2.66
C ASP A 208 -3.05 -11.63 1.44
N GLY A 209 -2.47 -11.33 0.28
CA GLY A 209 -2.70 -12.06 -0.97
C GLY A 209 -1.91 -13.37 -0.98
N GLY A 210 -2.21 -14.26 -0.05
CA GLY A 210 -1.46 -15.50 0.19
C GLY A 210 -1.60 -16.58 -0.88
N PHE A 211 -2.15 -16.27 -2.07
CA PHE A 211 -2.23 -17.21 -3.20
C PHE A 211 -0.88 -17.51 -3.86
N SER A 212 0.18 -16.80 -3.48
CA SER A 212 1.51 -17.12 -3.96
C SER A 212 2.05 -18.37 -3.28
N LYS A 213 2.29 -19.42 -4.10
CA LYS A 213 2.88 -20.69 -3.66
C LYS A 213 4.16 -20.51 -2.84
N SER A 214 4.96 -19.48 -3.14
CA SER A 214 6.19 -19.21 -2.43
C SER A 214 5.98 -18.79 -0.97
N TYR A 215 4.78 -18.35 -0.58
CA TYR A 215 4.50 -17.86 0.78
C TYR A 215 3.77 -18.87 1.67
N HIS A 216 3.21 -19.94 1.11
CA HIS A 216 2.47 -20.94 1.91
C HIS A 216 3.30 -21.54 3.05
N HIS A 217 4.62 -21.72 2.88
CA HIS A 217 5.50 -22.22 3.93
C HIS A 217 5.66 -21.23 5.10
N THR A 218 5.49 -19.94 4.81
CA THR A 218 5.68 -18.83 5.75
C THR A 218 4.39 -18.48 6.48
N THR A 219 3.26 -18.47 5.76
CA THR A 219 1.94 -18.08 6.29
C THR A 219 1.19 -19.26 6.89
N GLY A 220 1.40 -20.48 6.38
CA GLY A 220 0.63 -21.67 6.70
C GLY A 220 -0.76 -21.72 6.06
N ILE A 221 -1.15 -20.68 5.31
CA ILE A 221 -2.48 -20.49 4.69
C ILE A 221 -2.36 -19.81 3.32
N ALA A 222 -3.42 -19.80 2.51
CA ALA A 222 -3.50 -19.07 1.23
C ALA A 222 -3.91 -17.58 1.39
N GLY A 223 -3.75 -17.02 2.59
CA GLY A 223 -3.98 -15.60 2.88
C GLY A 223 -5.39 -15.28 3.36
N TYR A 224 -5.68 -13.98 3.42
CA TYR A 224 -6.92 -13.43 3.96
C TYR A 224 -7.59 -12.46 2.98
N THR A 225 -8.88 -12.65 2.76
CA THR A 225 -9.73 -11.70 2.03
C THR A 225 -10.68 -11.02 3.00
N LEU A 226 -10.70 -9.68 3.00
CA LEU A 226 -11.71 -8.92 3.73
C LEU A 226 -12.92 -8.65 2.84
N VAL A 227 -14.10 -9.06 3.31
CA VAL A 227 -15.39 -8.80 2.66
C VAL A 227 -16.17 -7.80 3.50
N TYR A 228 -16.51 -6.67 2.87
CA TYR A 228 -17.40 -5.66 3.43
C TYR A 228 -18.75 -5.69 2.72
N HIS A 229 -19.83 -5.91 3.48
CA HIS A 229 -21.19 -5.91 2.94
C HIS A 229 -22.15 -5.18 3.86
N SER A 230 -23.41 -5.02 3.42
CA SER A 230 -24.45 -4.25 4.13
C SER A 230 -24.80 -4.70 5.56
N ARG A 231 -24.17 -5.77 6.06
CA ARG A 231 -24.42 -6.33 7.40
C ARG A 231 -23.17 -6.34 8.27
N GLY A 232 -21.99 -6.01 7.74
CA GLY A 232 -20.74 -6.03 8.52
C GLY A 232 -19.49 -6.38 7.71
N PHE A 233 -18.44 -6.69 8.46
CA PHE A 233 -17.11 -7.10 8.02
C PHE A 233 -16.87 -8.58 8.31
N GLN A 234 -16.38 -9.29 7.29
CA GLN A 234 -15.97 -10.69 7.40
C GLN A 234 -14.55 -10.84 6.87
N LEU A 235 -13.69 -11.45 7.67
CA LEU A 235 -12.37 -11.84 7.24
C LEU A 235 -12.42 -13.32 6.87
N ILE A 236 -12.11 -13.62 5.62
CA ILE A 236 -12.15 -14.96 5.07
C ILE A 236 -10.71 -15.45 4.97
N GLN A 237 -10.39 -16.49 5.73
CA GLN A 237 -9.12 -17.20 5.63
C GLN A 237 -9.23 -18.26 4.53
N HIS A 238 -8.24 -18.34 3.66
CA HIS A 238 -8.20 -19.33 2.59
C HIS A 238 -7.19 -20.44 2.90
N GLU A 239 -7.57 -21.71 2.68
CA GLU A 239 -6.62 -22.82 2.73
C GLU A 239 -5.79 -22.93 1.42
N PRO A 240 -4.52 -23.38 1.49
CA PRO A 240 -3.70 -23.62 0.32
C PRO A 240 -4.31 -24.63 -0.64
N PHE A 241 -4.30 -24.31 -1.93
CA PHE A 241 -4.56 -25.30 -2.98
C PHE A 241 -3.26 -26.04 -3.30
N THR A 242 -3.24 -27.35 -3.08
CA THR A 242 -2.03 -28.19 -3.24
C THR A 242 -1.85 -28.66 -4.69
N SER A 243 -2.82 -29.39 -5.25
CA SER A 243 -2.79 -29.84 -6.65
C SER A 243 -4.18 -30.22 -7.18
N THR A 244 -4.35 -30.17 -8.51
CA THR A 244 -5.59 -30.61 -9.18
C THR A 244 -5.89 -32.09 -8.93
N GLN A 245 -4.87 -32.95 -8.91
CA GLN A 245 -5.06 -34.38 -8.66
C GLN A 245 -5.57 -34.64 -7.25
N GLU A 246 -4.98 -34.00 -6.24
CA GLU A 246 -5.42 -34.12 -4.85
C GLU A 246 -6.82 -33.53 -4.65
N ALA A 247 -7.11 -32.40 -5.29
CA ALA A 247 -8.44 -31.78 -5.26
C ALA A 247 -9.53 -32.72 -5.80
N VAL A 248 -9.28 -33.35 -6.94
CA VAL A 248 -10.20 -34.32 -7.56
C VAL A 248 -10.30 -35.60 -6.73
N ALA A 249 -9.18 -36.14 -6.25
CA ALA A 249 -9.15 -37.38 -5.48
C ALA A 249 -9.87 -37.25 -4.13
N ASN A 250 -9.69 -36.12 -3.45
CA ASN A 250 -10.28 -35.86 -2.13
C ASN A 250 -11.63 -35.15 -2.20
N GLY A 251 -12.10 -34.78 -3.41
CA GLY A 251 -13.29 -33.94 -3.59
C GLY A 251 -13.19 -32.61 -2.84
N THR A 252 -11.98 -32.06 -2.70
CA THR A 252 -11.73 -30.86 -1.91
C THR A 252 -11.98 -29.60 -2.75
N ASP A 253 -12.86 -28.75 -2.24
CA ASP A 253 -13.10 -27.39 -2.74
C ASP A 253 -12.35 -26.38 -1.87
N ILE A 254 -12.31 -25.10 -2.25
CA ILE A 254 -11.66 -24.02 -1.49
C ILE A 254 -12.31 -23.92 -0.10
N LYS A 255 -11.71 -24.57 0.89
CA LYS A 255 -12.11 -24.46 2.28
C LYS A 255 -11.69 -23.08 2.77
N SER A 256 -12.70 -22.29 3.13
CA SER A 256 -12.50 -20.99 3.73
C SER A 256 -13.13 -20.98 5.11
N SER A 257 -12.40 -20.51 6.11
CA SER A 257 -12.97 -20.23 7.42
C SER A 257 -13.29 -18.74 7.51
N THR A 258 -14.51 -18.43 7.94
CA THR A 258 -14.98 -17.05 8.05
C THR A 258 -14.86 -16.61 9.50
N GLN A 259 -13.99 -15.64 9.76
CA GLN A 259 -13.96 -14.93 11.02
C GLN A 259 -14.82 -13.68 10.88
N ILE A 260 -15.90 -13.62 11.67
CA ILE A 260 -16.74 -12.43 11.76
C ILE A 260 -15.96 -11.39 12.57
N VAL A 261 -15.62 -10.28 11.93
CA VAL A 261 -14.88 -9.19 12.59
C VAL A 261 -15.84 -8.23 13.25
N GLU A 262 -16.89 -7.83 12.53
CA GLU A 262 -17.88 -6.91 13.03
C GLU A 262 -19.23 -7.15 12.34
N MET A 263 -20.30 -7.19 13.13
CA MET A 263 -21.67 -7.26 12.61
C MET A 263 -22.41 -5.98 12.97
N MET A 264 -22.93 -5.30 11.95
CA MET A 264 -23.73 -4.11 12.17
C MET A 264 -25.12 -4.50 12.68
N GLY A 265 -25.54 -3.88 13.79
CA GLY A 265 -26.88 -4.09 14.37
C GLY A 265 -28.03 -3.66 13.44
N ARG A 266 -27.74 -2.91 12.38
CA ARG A 266 -28.68 -2.55 11.31
C ARG A 266 -28.04 -2.67 9.94
N ARG A 267 -28.87 -2.95 8.92
CA ARG A 267 -28.40 -3.00 7.54
C ARG A 267 -27.97 -1.62 7.04
N ILE A 268 -26.74 -1.52 6.57
CA ILE A 268 -26.18 -0.32 5.92
C ILE A 268 -26.84 -0.15 4.55
N ARG A 269 -27.30 1.06 4.25
CA ARG A 269 -27.86 1.41 2.94
C ARG A 269 -26.87 2.25 2.15
N VAL A 270 -27.06 2.33 0.83
CA VAL A 270 -26.24 3.19 -0.04
C VAL A 270 -26.17 4.62 0.46
N ARG A 271 -27.26 5.16 1.02
CA ARG A 271 -27.29 6.52 1.58
C ARG A 271 -26.34 6.73 2.77
N ASP A 272 -25.92 5.66 3.44
CA ASP A 272 -25.07 5.69 4.62
C ASP A 272 -23.57 5.55 4.24
N THR A 273 -23.25 5.39 2.95
CA THR A 273 -21.89 5.29 2.42
C THR A 273 -21.37 6.65 1.94
N ASP A 274 -20.06 6.75 1.68
CA ASP A 274 -19.45 7.96 1.10
C ASP A 274 -20.11 8.34 -0.23
N LYS A 275 -20.43 7.32 -1.05
CA LYS A 275 -21.15 7.53 -2.31
C LYS A 275 -22.57 8.04 -2.07
N GLY A 276 -23.24 7.55 -1.02
CA GLY A 276 -24.53 8.05 -0.58
C GLY A 276 -24.51 9.54 -0.25
N ARG A 277 -23.50 9.98 0.49
CA ARG A 277 -23.29 11.40 0.85
C ARG A 277 -23.14 12.26 -0.40
N GLN A 278 -22.27 11.85 -1.33
CA GLN A 278 -22.08 12.55 -2.62
C GLN A 278 -23.40 12.65 -3.41
N LEU A 279 -24.16 11.56 -3.50
CA LEU A 279 -25.44 11.55 -4.22
C LEU A 279 -26.47 12.48 -3.55
N GLN A 280 -26.49 12.54 -2.22
CA GLN A 280 -27.38 13.46 -1.49
C GLN A 280 -27.01 14.93 -1.72
N GLU A 281 -25.71 15.26 -1.75
CA GLU A 281 -25.22 16.60 -2.08
C GLU A 281 -25.63 16.98 -3.51
N GLN A 282 -25.40 16.10 -4.49
CA GLN A 282 -25.84 16.32 -5.88
C GLN A 282 -27.35 16.55 -5.98
N ILE A 283 -28.17 15.76 -5.26
CA ILE A 283 -29.63 15.98 -5.22
C ILE A 283 -29.97 17.36 -4.63
N LYS A 284 -29.26 17.79 -3.59
CA LYS A 284 -29.46 19.10 -2.97
C LYS A 284 -29.10 20.23 -3.95
N GLU A 285 -27.97 20.14 -4.62
CA GLU A 285 -27.51 21.10 -5.63
C GLU A 285 -28.50 21.20 -6.80
N LEU A 286 -28.94 20.06 -7.35
CA LEU A 286 -29.93 20.03 -8.43
C LEU A 286 -31.28 20.64 -8.00
N ARG A 287 -31.70 20.42 -6.75
CA ARG A 287 -32.90 21.06 -6.19
C ARG A 287 -32.73 22.58 -6.05
N GLN A 288 -31.55 23.06 -5.65
CA GLN A 288 -31.26 24.49 -5.57
C GLN A 288 -31.23 25.12 -6.97
N LEU A 289 -30.60 24.45 -7.93
CA LEU A 289 -30.57 24.88 -9.34
C LEU A 289 -32.00 24.99 -9.90
N LEU A 290 -32.83 23.96 -9.69
CA LEU A 290 -34.23 23.99 -10.11
C LEU A 290 -35.00 25.15 -9.49
N ARG A 291 -34.79 25.45 -8.20
CA ARG A 291 -35.39 26.62 -7.54
C ARG A 291 -34.90 27.93 -8.16
N ALA A 292 -33.61 28.05 -8.44
CA ALA A 292 -33.03 29.24 -9.05
C ALA A 292 -33.63 29.52 -10.44
N TYR A 293 -33.84 28.50 -11.26
CA TYR A 293 -34.57 28.64 -12.54
C TYR A 293 -36.03 29.05 -12.33
N ARG A 294 -36.76 28.39 -11.42
CA ARG A 294 -38.18 28.70 -11.15
C ARG A 294 -38.42 30.11 -10.61
N HIS A 295 -37.46 30.66 -9.86
CA HIS A 295 -37.52 32.02 -9.33
C HIS A 295 -36.86 33.06 -10.24
N GLY A 296 -36.37 32.67 -11.43
CA GLY A 296 -35.73 33.58 -12.37
C GLY A 296 -34.37 34.14 -11.93
N LEU A 297 -33.77 33.56 -10.88
CA LEU A 297 -32.41 33.90 -10.43
C LEU A 297 -31.36 33.47 -11.45
N ILE A 298 -31.61 32.38 -12.17
CA ILE A 298 -30.83 31.93 -13.32
C ILE A 298 -31.76 31.93 -14.53
N LYS A 299 -31.35 32.61 -15.60
CA LYS A 299 -32.10 32.64 -16.86
C LYS A 299 -31.80 31.37 -17.67
N GLU A 300 -32.83 30.79 -18.26
CA GLU A 300 -32.64 29.76 -19.29
C GLU A 300 -31.97 30.39 -20.51
N ASN A 301 -30.89 29.77 -20.99
CA ASN A 301 -30.17 30.25 -22.15
C ASN A 301 -30.77 29.56 -23.38
N THR A 302 -31.72 30.22 -24.04
CA THR A 302 -32.41 29.72 -25.25
C THR A 302 -31.59 29.94 -26.52
N LYS A 303 -30.27 29.71 -26.48
CA LYS A 303 -29.48 29.59 -27.71
C LYS A 303 -29.62 28.16 -28.24
N LYS A 304 -30.53 27.99 -29.20
CA LYS A 304 -30.52 26.87 -30.15
C LYS A 304 -29.30 26.97 -31.06
#